data_AF-A0A078I5B0-F1
#
_entry.id   AF-A0A078I5B0-F1
#
_cell.length_a   1.000
_cell.length_b   1.000
_cell.length_c   1.000
_cell.angle_alpha   90.00
_cell.angle_beta   90.00
_cell.angle_gamma   90.00
#
_symmetry.space_group_name_H-M   'P 1'
#
loop_
_entity.id
_entity.type
_entity.pdbx_description
1 polymer ?
#
loop_
_entity_poly.entity_id
_entity_poly.type
_entity_poly.pdbx_seq_one_letter_code
_entity_poly.pdbx_strand_id
1 'polypeptide(L)'
;MDPRLQQAAESGSIYELYALIDENPYILENIDAVPFVTTPLHVAAASGDIHFAMEMVNLKPSFARKLNTSGYSPLHLAANNDDDGFVASMLWLDEGLVRVKGRNGITPFLLLCQEETQILWQSASLLPLNVSKIRL
;
A
#
# COMPACT_ATOMS: atom_id res chain seq x y z
N MET A 1 -10.48 -0.55 13.06
CA MET A 1 -10.96 -1.42 11.97
C MET A 1 -11.76 -2.55 12.61
N ASP A 2 -12.78 -3.09 11.93
CA ASP A 2 -13.49 -4.30 12.40
C ASP A 2 -12.46 -5.44 12.56
N PRO A 3 -12.38 -6.11 13.73
CA PRO A 3 -11.42 -7.19 13.96
C PRO A 3 -11.50 -8.33 12.94
N ARG A 4 -12.70 -8.65 12.42
CA ARG A 4 -12.88 -9.69 11.40
C ARG A 4 -12.29 -9.27 10.06
N LEU A 5 -12.43 -7.99 9.71
CA LEU A 5 -11.82 -7.45 8.50
C LEU A 5 -10.30 -7.36 8.64
N GLN A 6 -9.80 -7.06 9.84
CA GLN A 6 -8.38 -7.16 10.14
C GLN A 6 -7.87 -8.58 9.95
N GLN A 7 -8.57 -9.57 10.51
CA GLN A 7 -8.21 -10.98 10.37
C GLN A 7 -8.20 -11.44 8.90
N ALA A 8 -9.20 -11.05 8.11
CA ALA A 8 -9.23 -11.35 6.67
C ALA A 8 -8.01 -10.79 5.93
N ALA A 9 -7.56 -9.58 6.31
CA ALA A 9 -6.37 -8.96 5.73
C ALA A 9 -5.06 -9.60 6.22
N GLU A 10 -4.99 -10.05 7.48
CA GLU A 10 -3.84 -10.77 8.04
C GLU A 10 -3.71 -12.18 7.43
N SER A 11 -4.83 -12.84 7.13
CA SER A 11 -4.87 -14.18 6.55
C SER A 11 -4.78 -14.18 5.01
N GLY A 12 -4.94 -13.02 4.36
CA GLY A 12 -5.06 -12.91 2.91
C GLY A 12 -6.37 -13.45 2.35
N SER A 13 -7.39 -13.66 3.20
CA SER A 13 -8.64 -14.29 2.81
C SER A 13 -9.59 -13.33 2.09
N ILE A 14 -9.55 -13.37 0.76
CA ILE A 14 -10.52 -12.67 -0.09
C ILE A 14 -11.95 -13.17 0.17
N TYR A 15 -12.14 -14.46 0.48
CA TYR A 15 -13.46 -15.00 0.81
C TYR A 15 -14.07 -14.32 2.05
N GLU A 16 -13.29 -14.17 3.12
CA GLU A 16 -13.75 -13.51 4.35
C GLU A 16 -14.01 -12.01 4.10
N LEU A 17 -13.17 -11.36 3.30
CA LEU A 17 -13.40 -9.97 2.86
C LEU A 17 -14.78 -9.83 2.20
N TYR A 18 -15.10 -10.68 1.23
CA TYR A 18 -16.39 -10.61 0.52
C TYR A 18 -17.57 -11.00 1.42
N ALA A 19 -17.41 -11.96 2.33
CA ALA A 19 -18.45 -12.28 3.31
C ALA A 19 -18.79 -11.06 4.19
N LEU A 20 -17.78 -10.30 4.62
CA LEU A 20 -17.99 -9.08 5.40
C LEU A 20 -18.61 -7.93 4.59
N ILE A 21 -18.28 -7.83 3.30
CA ILE A 21 -18.91 -6.86 2.39
C ILE A 21 -20.39 -7.22 2.16
N ASP A 22 -20.72 -8.50 2.02
CA ASP A 22 -22.11 -8.98 1.90
C ASP A 22 -22.92 -8.66 3.18
N GLU A 23 -22.34 -8.92 4.35
CA GLU A 23 -22.94 -8.56 5.64
C GLU A 23 -23.12 -7.04 5.82
N ASN A 24 -22.12 -6.25 5.39
CA ASN A 24 -22.13 -4.80 5.50
C ASN A 24 -21.49 -4.13 4.28
N PRO A 25 -22.30 -3.71 3.29
CA PRO A 25 -21.81 -3.08 2.06
C PRO A 25 -21.05 -1.76 2.25
N TYR A 26 -21.21 -1.10 3.42
CA TYR A 26 -20.55 0.16 3.73
C TYR A 26 -19.26 -0.02 4.54
N ILE A 27 -18.83 -1.25 4.83
CA ILE A 27 -17.68 -1.51 5.71
C ILE A 27 -16.39 -0.80 5.25
N LEU A 28 -16.13 -0.78 3.93
CA LEU A 28 -14.97 -0.11 3.36
C LEU A 28 -15.13 1.42 3.31
N GLU A 29 -16.34 1.90 3.01
CA GLU A 29 -16.64 3.34 2.94
C GLU A 29 -16.51 4.00 4.32
N ASN A 30 -16.99 3.32 5.36
CA ASN A 30 -16.87 3.81 6.74
C ASN A 30 -15.41 3.96 7.19
N ILE A 31 -14.52 3.08 6.71
CA ILE A 31 -13.08 3.21 6.96
C ILE A 31 -12.51 4.36 6.14
N ASP A 32 -12.91 4.50 4.87
CA ASP A 32 -12.41 5.57 4.00
C ASP A 32 -12.79 6.98 4.48
N ALA A 33 -13.94 7.12 5.13
CA ALA A 33 -14.36 8.37 5.75
C ALA A 33 -13.44 8.84 6.90
N VAL A 34 -12.64 7.94 7.50
CA VAL A 34 -11.71 8.29 8.58
C VAL A 34 -10.40 8.84 7.99
N PRO A 35 -9.99 10.09 8.31
CA PRO A 35 -8.82 10.71 7.66
C PRO A 35 -7.51 9.93 7.85
N PHE A 36 -7.24 9.46 9.06
CA PHE A 36 -6.06 8.68 9.42
C PHE A 36 -6.48 7.36 10.07
N VAL A 37 -6.25 6.25 9.38
CA VAL A 37 -6.72 4.94 9.84
C VAL A 37 -5.88 3.82 9.21
N THR A 38 -5.62 2.77 10.00
CA THR A 38 -5.08 1.52 9.45
C THR A 38 -6.18 0.84 8.65
N THR A 39 -5.96 0.72 7.34
CA THR A 39 -6.86 0.03 6.40
C THR A 39 -6.41 -1.43 6.20
N PRO A 40 -7.25 -2.31 5.63
CA PRO A 40 -6.83 -3.66 5.25
C PRO A 40 -5.60 -3.66 4.34
N LEU A 41 -5.46 -2.64 3.47
CA LEU A 41 -4.30 -2.52 2.60
C LEU A 41 -2.99 -2.22 3.35
N HIS A 42 -3.05 -1.54 4.51
CA HIS A 42 -1.85 -1.39 5.35
C HIS A 42 -1.41 -2.74 5.93
N VAL A 43 -2.38 -3.56 6.33
CA VAL A 43 -2.12 -4.91 6.86
C VAL A 43 -1.49 -5.79 5.78
N ALA A 44 -2.08 -5.82 4.59
CA ALA A 44 -1.55 -6.56 3.45
C ALA A 44 -0.15 -6.09 3.02
N ALA A 45 0.11 -4.77 3.05
CA ALA A 45 1.44 -4.23 2.79
C ALA A 45 2.47 -4.62 3.86
N ALA A 46 2.05 -4.70 5.12
CA ALA A 46 2.93 -5.14 6.21
C ALA A 46 3.24 -6.65 6.15
N SER A 47 2.35 -7.46 5.56
CA SER A 47 2.55 -8.90 5.38
C SER A 47 3.13 -9.29 4.01
N GLY A 48 3.25 -8.35 3.08
CA GLY A 48 3.69 -8.61 1.70
C GLY A 48 2.66 -9.37 0.85
N ASP A 49 1.39 -9.38 1.26
CA ASP A 49 0.33 -10.08 0.51
C ASP A 49 -0.14 -9.23 -0.68
N ILE A 50 0.56 -9.41 -1.80
CA ILE A 50 0.25 -8.76 -3.07
C ILE A 50 -1.14 -9.16 -3.57
N HIS A 51 -1.56 -10.41 -3.40
CA HIS A 51 -2.83 -10.89 -3.95
C HIS A 51 -4.01 -10.19 -3.28
N PHE A 52 -4.03 -10.17 -1.94
CA PHE A 52 -5.05 -9.46 -1.18
C PHE A 52 -4.97 -7.94 -1.41
N ALA A 53 -3.76 -7.38 -1.48
CA ALA A 53 -3.58 -5.95 -1.73
C ALA A 53 -4.15 -5.51 -3.09
N MET A 54 -3.90 -6.27 -4.16
CA MET A 54 -4.45 -5.99 -5.48
C MET A 54 -5.98 -6.02 -5.47
N GLU A 55 -6.58 -7.01 -4.81
CA GLU A 55 -8.03 -7.08 -4.64
C GLU A 55 -8.56 -5.86 -3.87
N MET A 56 -7.88 -5.47 -2.80
CA MET A 56 -8.28 -4.32 -2.00
C MET A 56 -8.17 -3.00 -2.77
N VAL A 57 -7.13 -2.83 -3.59
CA VAL A 57 -7.00 -1.64 -4.46
C VAL A 57 -8.08 -1.62 -5.54
N ASN A 58 -8.45 -2.77 -6.10
CA ASN A 58 -9.56 -2.86 -7.08
C ASN A 58 -10.90 -2.42 -6.46
N LEU A 59 -11.17 -2.85 -5.22
CA LEU A 59 -12.41 -2.51 -4.50
C LEU A 59 -12.41 -1.07 -3.97
N LYS A 60 -11.28 -0.57 -3.46
CA LYS A 60 -11.18 0.75 -2.84
C LYS A 60 -9.82 1.43 -3.09
N PRO A 61 -9.61 2.01 -4.30
CA PRO A 61 -8.32 2.59 -4.69
C PRO A 61 -7.80 3.70 -3.74
N SER A 62 -8.70 4.43 -3.07
CA SER A 62 -8.33 5.48 -2.10
C SER A 62 -7.47 4.96 -0.94
N PHE A 63 -7.57 3.67 -0.60
CA PHE A 63 -6.76 3.06 0.45
C PHE A 63 -5.26 3.08 0.14
N ALA A 64 -4.85 3.10 -1.13
CA ALA A 64 -3.43 3.14 -1.51
C ALA A 64 -2.73 4.44 -1.06
N ARG A 65 -3.51 5.53 -0.88
CA ARG A 65 -3.02 6.85 -0.48
C ARG A 65 -3.37 7.22 0.96
N LYS A 66 -4.20 6.44 1.64
CA LYS A 66 -4.55 6.63 3.06
C LYS A 66 -3.30 6.55 3.92
N LEU A 67 -3.26 7.38 4.96
CA LEU A 67 -2.26 7.29 6.00
C LEU A 67 -2.87 6.63 7.23
N ASN A 68 -2.13 5.74 7.88
CA ASN A 68 -2.49 5.24 9.20
C ASN A 68 -2.21 6.31 10.28
N THR A 69 -2.54 5.99 11.54
CA THR A 69 -2.34 6.91 12.69
C THR A 69 -0.86 7.20 12.98
N SER A 70 0.06 6.39 12.46
CA SER A 70 1.50 6.64 12.51
C SER A 70 1.99 7.53 11.37
N GLY A 71 1.10 7.93 10.45
CA GLY A 71 1.40 8.80 9.32
C GLY A 71 2.04 8.07 8.14
N TYR A 72 1.87 6.74 8.02
CA TYR A 72 2.43 5.95 6.93
C TYR A 72 1.33 5.49 5.99
N SER A 73 1.60 5.50 4.68
CA SER A 73 0.75 4.83 3.68
C SER A 73 1.12 3.35 3.56
N PRO A 74 0.32 2.51 2.89
CA PRO A 74 0.68 1.12 2.64
C PRO A 74 2.07 0.97 1.99
N LEU A 75 2.39 1.84 1.03
CA LEU A 75 3.69 1.79 0.35
C LEU A 75 4.87 2.17 1.25
N HIS A 76 4.66 2.99 2.29
CA HIS A 76 5.72 3.21 3.29
C HIS A 76 6.02 1.93 4.08
N LEU A 77 4.99 1.15 4.42
CA LEU A 77 5.15 -0.09 5.16
C LEU A 77 5.85 -1.15 4.31
N ALA A 78 5.47 -1.28 3.04
CA ALA A 78 6.13 -2.20 2.11
C ALA A 78 7.60 -1.82 1.87
N ALA A 79 7.91 -0.52 1.73
CA ALA A 79 9.28 -0.04 1.59
C ALA A 79 10.13 -0.39 2.83
N ASN A 80 9.64 -0.16 4.04
CA ASN A 80 10.36 -0.50 5.28
C ASN A 80 10.57 -2.03 5.49
N ASN A 81 9.83 -2.86 4.75
CA ASN A 81 9.90 -4.31 4.84
C ASN A 81 10.73 -4.93 3.71
N ASP A 82 11.40 -4.12 2.88
CA ASP A 82 12.17 -4.56 1.70
C ASP A 82 11.34 -5.41 0.70
N ASP A 83 10.01 -5.19 0.63
CA ASP A 83 9.15 -5.94 -0.30
C ASP A 83 9.09 -5.26 -1.67
N ASP A 84 10.18 -5.42 -2.43
CA ASP A 84 10.31 -4.89 -3.80
C ASP A 84 9.17 -5.35 -4.73
N GLY A 85 8.66 -6.57 -4.54
CA GLY A 85 7.58 -7.14 -5.33
C GLY A 85 6.25 -6.40 -5.10
N PHE A 86 5.93 -6.14 -3.84
CA PHE A 86 4.75 -5.37 -3.46
C PHE A 86 4.88 -3.92 -3.94
N VAL A 87 6.03 -3.29 -3.72
CA VAL A 87 6.31 -1.93 -4.18
C VAL A 87 6.13 -1.84 -5.69
N ALA A 88 6.78 -2.72 -6.47
CA ALA A 88 6.66 -2.72 -7.92
C ALA A 88 5.20 -2.91 -8.39
N SER A 89 4.45 -3.81 -7.76
CA SER A 89 3.04 -4.06 -8.10
C SER A 89 2.17 -2.84 -7.87
N MET A 90 2.33 -2.14 -6.75
CA MET A 90 1.59 -0.91 -6.46
C MET A 90 1.97 0.24 -7.39
N LEU A 91 3.26 0.35 -7.76
CA LEU A 91 3.72 1.41 -8.66
C LEU A 91 3.36 1.18 -10.12
N TRP A 92 3.15 -0.08 -10.51
CA TRP A 92 2.58 -0.40 -11.81
C TRP A 92 1.14 0.13 -11.94
N LEU A 93 0.38 0.20 -10.84
CA LEU A 93 -0.96 0.79 -10.82
C LEU A 93 -0.94 2.33 -10.79
N ASP A 94 -0.12 2.91 -9.89
CA ASP A 94 -0.01 4.37 -9.75
C ASP A 94 1.40 4.76 -9.29
N GLU A 95 2.22 5.21 -10.25
CA GLU A 95 3.57 5.73 -9.99
C GLU A 95 3.58 6.90 -9.00
N GLY A 96 2.45 7.61 -8.83
CA GLY A 96 2.30 8.72 -7.90
C GLY A 96 2.28 8.31 -6.43
N LEU A 97 2.18 7.02 -6.11
CA LEU A 97 2.20 6.53 -4.73
C LEU A 97 3.55 6.75 -4.05
N VAL A 98 4.67 6.71 -4.78
CA VAL A 98 6.00 6.98 -4.20
C VAL A 98 6.16 8.41 -3.67
N ARG A 99 5.23 9.33 -4.02
CA ARG A 99 5.27 10.75 -3.63
C ARG A 99 4.30 11.08 -2.49
N VAL A 100 3.58 10.10 -1.95
CA VAL A 100 2.69 10.32 -0.79
C VAL A 100 3.53 10.77 0.40
N LYS A 101 3.28 11.98 0.91
CA LYS A 101 3.99 12.51 2.08
C LYS A 101 3.33 11.99 3.35
N GLY A 102 4.08 11.17 4.09
CA GLY A 102 3.70 10.65 5.39
C GLY A 102 4.24 11.50 6.54
N ARG A 103 4.49 10.85 7.67
CA ARG A 103 5.07 11.43 8.88
C ARG A 103 6.39 12.15 8.55
N ASN A 104 6.53 13.37 9.08
CA ASN A 104 7.69 14.25 8.84
C ASN A 104 7.94 14.60 7.36
N GLY A 105 6.93 14.44 6.49
CA GLY A 105 7.09 14.67 5.05
C GLY A 105 7.91 13.59 4.33
N ILE A 106 8.25 12.50 5.01
CA ILE A 106 8.91 11.33 4.40
C ILE A 106 7.98 10.76 3.34
N THR A 107 8.55 10.36 2.21
CA THR A 107 7.84 9.66 1.13
C THR A 107 8.35 8.23 1.04
N PRO A 108 7.57 7.28 0.47
CA PRO A 108 8.08 5.92 0.21
C PRO A 108 9.34 5.94 -0.64
N PHE A 109 9.43 6.86 -1.62
CA PHE A 109 10.64 7.05 -2.43
C PHE A 109 11.91 7.28 -1.59
N LEU A 110 11.81 8.11 -0.54
CA LEU A 110 12.95 8.41 0.31
C LEU A 110 13.42 7.17 1.08
N LEU A 111 12.49 6.33 1.54
CA LEU A 111 12.80 5.09 2.24
C LEU A 111 13.54 4.11 1.29
N LEU A 112 13.01 3.92 0.08
CA LEU A 112 13.61 3.08 -0.96
C LEU A 112 15.02 3.53 -1.41
N CYS A 113 15.38 4.80 -1.17
CA CYS A 113 16.70 5.35 -1.48
C CYS A 113 17.69 5.33 -0.30
N GLN A 114 17.20 5.15 0.93
CA GLN A 114 18.04 5.13 2.14
C GLN A 114 18.63 3.74 2.42
N GLU A 115 17.99 2.69 1.95
CA GLU A 115 18.50 1.32 2.03
C GLU A 115 19.43 1.03 0.83
N GLU A 116 20.48 0.24 1.05
CA GLU A 116 21.60 -0.05 0.13
C GLU A 116 21.20 -0.84 -1.14
N THR A 117 20.02 -0.64 -1.71
CA THR A 117 19.62 -1.17 -3.03
C THR A 117 19.93 -0.20 -4.17
N GLN A 118 21.01 0.58 -4.02
CA GLN A 118 21.50 1.55 -5.01
C GLN A 118 21.84 0.93 -6.40
N ILE A 119 21.94 -0.40 -6.48
CA ILE A 119 22.45 -1.14 -7.64
C ILE A 119 21.32 -1.72 -8.52
N LEU A 120 20.13 -1.97 -7.98
CA LEU A 120 19.03 -2.58 -8.76
C LEU A 120 18.20 -1.55 -9.53
N TRP A 121 17.99 -0.34 -8.99
CA TRP A 121 17.24 0.70 -9.70
C TRP A 121 18.06 1.46 -10.75
N GLN A 122 19.39 1.36 -10.74
CA GLN A 122 20.25 1.87 -11.81
C GLN A 122 20.33 0.93 -13.02
N SER A 123 20.09 -0.38 -12.83
CA SER A 123 20.17 -1.39 -13.91
C SER A 123 18.80 -1.74 -14.52
N ALA A 124 17.69 -1.31 -13.91
CA ALA A 124 16.34 -1.51 -14.43
C ALA A 124 15.97 -0.54 -15.57
N SER A 125 16.67 -0.64 -16.70
CA SER A 125 16.22 -0.15 -18.01
C SER A 125 14.99 -0.92 -18.55
N LEU A 126 14.33 -1.76 -17.74
CA LEU A 126 13.26 -2.68 -18.16
C LEU A 126 12.00 -2.63 -17.28
N LEU A 127 11.84 -1.65 -16.39
CA LEU A 127 10.53 -1.30 -15.82
C LEU A 127 10.08 0.08 -16.36
N PRO A 128 8.76 0.31 -16.58
CA PRO A 128 8.25 1.50 -17.27
C PRO A 128 8.47 2.83 -16.52
N LEU A 129 8.96 2.77 -15.27
CA LEU A 129 9.25 3.91 -14.44
C LEU A 129 10.53 4.59 -14.88
N ASN A 130 10.38 5.55 -15.79
CA ASN A 130 11.43 6.49 -16.12
C ASN A 130 11.72 7.37 -14.90
N VAL A 131 12.74 7.00 -14.12
CA VAL A 131 13.18 7.69 -12.89
C VAL A 131 13.44 9.19 -13.15
N SER A 132 13.72 9.60 -14.39
CA SER A 132 13.88 11.01 -14.78
C SER A 132 12.58 11.83 -14.75
N LYS A 133 11.41 11.19 -14.71
CA LYS A 133 10.09 11.84 -14.50
C LYS A 133 9.73 12.00 -13.02
N ILE A 134 10.47 11.37 -12.11
CA ILE A 134 10.33 11.57 -10.66
C ILE A 134 11.17 12.79 -10.28
N ARG A 135 10.82 13.98 -10.80
CA ARG A 135 11.36 15.23 -10.29
C ARG A 135 10.53 15.65 -9.07
N LEU A 136 11.22 15.92 -7.96
CA LEU A 136 10.68 16.45 -6.71
C LEU A 136 10.00 17.81 -6.91
#